data_AF-A0A9D5B0L3-F1
#
_entry.id   AF-A0A9D5B0L3-F1
#
_cell.length_a   1.000
_cell.length_b   1.000
_cell.length_c   1.000
_cell.angle_alpha   90.00
_cell.angle_beta   90.00
_cell.angle_gamma   90.00
#
_symmetry.space_group_name_H-M   'P 1'
#
loop_
_entity.id
_entity.type
_entity.pdbx_description
1 polymer ?
#
loop_
_entity_poly.entity_id
_entity_poly.type
_entity_poly.pdbx_seq_one_letter_code
_entity_poly.pdbx_strand_id
1 'polypeptide(L)'
;MNLSTNLFRLDLSSPEAFGGGYDGPVSVSVGGPIISKFITALRELATFKELLRSRVECVLIDWLSEFINIDMQNAKESRRRFDKSMQLYDQSREKFVSLKKNTPEDIVAELEEGLQNSKSSFEKSHFNLVHSLMNIEVKKKYEFLESISAIMDAHLRYFKLGYDLLSQMEPYIH
;
A
#
# COMPACT_ATOMS: atom_id res chain seq x y z
N MET A 1 4.90 -12.69 4.08
CA MET A 1 4.19 -12.92 5.35
C MET A 1 2.79 -13.39 4.98
N ASN A 2 2.60 -14.71 4.87
CA ASN A 2 1.36 -15.33 4.38
C ASN A 2 0.51 -15.77 5.57
N LEU A 3 -0.45 -14.95 5.97
CA LEU A 3 -1.47 -15.26 6.99
C LEU A 3 -2.73 -14.46 6.67
N SER A 4 -3.54 -14.93 5.71
CA SER A 4 -4.99 -14.61 5.63
C SER A 4 -5.77 -15.34 4.53
N THR A 5 -5.16 -16.18 3.70
CA THR A 5 -5.85 -16.81 2.57
C THR A 5 -6.83 -17.94 2.90
N ASN A 6 -7.02 -18.31 4.18
CA ASN A 6 -7.79 -19.51 4.55
C ASN A 6 -9.17 -19.29 5.18
N LEU A 7 -9.70 -18.05 5.31
CA LEU A 7 -10.99 -17.85 6.00
C LEU A 7 -12.23 -17.67 5.11
N PHE A 8 -12.12 -17.63 3.78
CA PHE A 8 -13.27 -17.39 2.89
C PHE A 8 -13.26 -18.18 1.58
N ARG A 9 -12.73 -19.41 1.57
CA ARG A 9 -13.07 -20.37 0.52
C ARG A 9 -14.41 -21.01 0.87
N LEU A 10 -15.50 -20.41 0.40
CA LEU A 10 -16.73 -21.14 0.17
C LEU A 10 -16.41 -22.11 -0.97
N ASP A 11 -16.15 -23.37 -0.62
CA ASP A 11 -15.91 -24.43 -1.58
C ASP A 11 -17.21 -24.75 -2.32
N LEU A 12 -17.45 -24.02 -3.40
CA LEU A 12 -18.58 -24.22 -4.33
C LEU A 12 -18.25 -25.28 -5.40
N SER A 13 -17.34 -26.23 -5.12
CA SER A 13 -16.91 -27.24 -6.10
C SER A 13 -17.90 -28.39 -6.30
N SER A 14 -19.00 -28.49 -5.54
CA SER A 14 -20.08 -29.46 -5.83
C SER A 14 -21.51 -28.91 -5.75
N PRO A 15 -21.91 -27.92 -6.58
CA PRO A 15 -23.31 -27.53 -6.76
C PRO A 15 -24.02 -28.46 -7.77
N GLU A 16 -23.25 -29.18 -8.58
CA GLU A 16 -23.73 -30.10 -9.61
C GLU A 16 -24.43 -31.33 -9.02
N ALA A 17 -24.10 -31.69 -7.77
CA ALA A 17 -24.82 -32.72 -7.00
C ALA A 17 -26.26 -32.30 -6.64
N PHE A 18 -26.56 -30.99 -6.62
CA PHE A 18 -27.91 -30.45 -6.37
C PHE A 18 -28.67 -30.10 -7.66
N GLY A 19 -27.96 -29.94 -8.78
CA GLY A 19 -28.50 -29.46 -10.06
C GLY A 19 -28.83 -30.53 -11.11
N GLY A 20 -28.58 -31.81 -10.83
CA GLY A 20 -29.09 -32.92 -11.63
C GLY A 20 -28.15 -33.38 -12.74
N GLY A 21 -27.36 -34.40 -12.44
CA GLY A 21 -26.86 -35.34 -13.44
C GLY A 21 -27.84 -36.48 -13.69
N TYR A 22 -29.12 -36.22 -13.97
CA TYR A 22 -30.09 -37.23 -14.44
C TYR A 22 -31.25 -36.52 -15.16
N ASP A 23 -31.27 -36.64 -16.50
CA ASP A 23 -32.38 -36.27 -17.39
C ASP A 23 -33.61 -37.17 -17.16
N GLY A 24 -34.18 -37.10 -15.96
CA GLY A 24 -35.36 -37.86 -15.56
C GLY A 24 -36.50 -36.93 -15.13
N PRO A 25 -37.77 -37.27 -15.44
CA PRO A 25 -38.95 -36.43 -15.19
C PRO A 25 -39.22 -36.12 -13.69
N VAL A 26 -38.46 -36.71 -12.77
CA VAL A 26 -38.52 -36.47 -11.31
C VAL A 26 -37.62 -35.31 -10.87
N SER A 27 -36.52 -35.03 -11.58
CA SER A 27 -35.64 -33.86 -11.33
C SER A 27 -36.31 -32.52 -11.69
N VAL A 28 -37.31 -32.60 -12.58
CA VAL A 28 -38.14 -31.47 -13.05
C VAL A 28 -39.20 -31.04 -12.01
N SER A 29 -39.39 -31.81 -10.93
CA SER A 29 -40.40 -31.56 -9.92
C SER A 29 -39.89 -30.61 -8.82
N VAL A 30 -40.12 -29.32 -9.05
CA VAL A 30 -40.26 -28.22 -8.07
C VAL A 30 -38.98 -27.50 -7.60
N GLY A 31 -37.83 -28.15 -7.44
CA GLY A 31 -36.64 -27.50 -6.84
C GLY A 31 -35.52 -27.07 -7.81
N GLY A 32 -35.24 -27.88 -8.83
CA GLY A 32 -34.02 -27.77 -9.65
C GLY A 32 -33.80 -26.41 -10.33
N PRO A 33 -34.79 -25.87 -11.08
CA PRO A 33 -34.64 -24.58 -11.76
C PRO A 33 -34.43 -23.39 -10.80
N ILE A 34 -35.06 -23.43 -9.62
CA ILE A 34 -34.93 -22.38 -8.59
C ILE A 34 -33.54 -22.46 -7.95
N ILE A 35 -33.11 -23.67 -7.56
CA ILE A 35 -31.76 -23.92 -7.03
C ILE A 35 -30.69 -23.45 -8.03
N SER A 36 -30.88 -23.71 -9.33
CA SER A 36 -29.96 -23.23 -10.37
C SER A 36 -29.87 -21.71 -10.41
N LYS A 37 -30.96 -20.97 -10.21
CA LYS A 37 -30.93 -19.49 -10.16
C LYS A 37 -30.16 -18.99 -8.94
N PHE A 38 -30.35 -19.60 -7.77
CA PHE A 38 -29.58 -19.27 -6.57
C PHE A 38 -28.08 -19.55 -6.76
N ILE A 39 -27.72 -20.70 -7.34
CA ILE A 39 -26.32 -21.03 -7.65
C ILE A 39 -25.70 -19.96 -8.57
N THR A 40 -26.41 -19.56 -9.62
CA THR A 40 -25.94 -18.51 -10.54
C THR A 40 -25.76 -17.18 -9.81
N ALA A 41 -26.74 -16.73 -9.03
CA ALA A 41 -26.65 -15.49 -8.27
C ALA A 41 -25.49 -15.51 -7.26
N LEU A 42 -25.26 -16.63 -6.57
CA LEU A 42 -24.14 -16.76 -5.63
C LEU A 42 -22.79 -16.75 -6.36
N ARG A 43 -22.68 -17.35 -7.55
CA ARG A 43 -21.47 -17.29 -8.39
C ARG A 43 -21.19 -15.87 -8.88
N GLU A 44 -22.23 -15.13 -9.25
CA GLU A 44 -22.10 -13.75 -9.69
C GLU A 44 -21.72 -12.82 -8.52
N LEU A 45 -22.33 -12.99 -7.35
CA LEU A 45 -21.94 -12.29 -6.13
C LEU A 45 -20.48 -12.57 -5.74
N ALA A 46 -20.02 -13.83 -5.89
CA ALA A 46 -18.63 -14.19 -5.67
C ALA A 46 -17.69 -13.46 -6.65
N THR A 47 -18.09 -13.30 -7.92
CA THR A 47 -17.35 -12.50 -8.91
C THR A 47 -17.26 -11.03 -8.50
N PHE A 48 -18.34 -10.42 -8.00
CA PHE A 48 -18.30 -9.04 -7.51
C PHE A 48 -17.37 -8.88 -6.30
N LYS A 49 -17.38 -9.87 -5.38
CA LYS A 49 -16.48 -9.89 -4.23
C LYS A 49 -15.02 -10.01 -4.66
N GLU A 50 -14.74 -10.83 -5.66
CA GLU A 50 -13.40 -10.96 -6.24
C GLU A 50 -12.90 -9.65 -6.84
N LEU A 51 -13.75 -8.95 -7.59
CA LEU A 51 -13.42 -7.64 -8.14
C LEU A 51 -13.14 -6.62 -7.02
N LEU A 52 -13.96 -6.60 -5.96
CA LEU A 52 -13.72 -5.75 -4.80
C LEU A 52 -12.37 -6.06 -4.15
N ARG A 53 -12.05 -7.34 -3.93
CA ARG A 53 -10.76 -7.77 -3.38
C ARG A 53 -9.61 -7.25 -4.23
N SER A 54 -9.64 -7.48 -5.54
CA SER A 54 -8.60 -7.01 -6.46
C SER A 54 -8.43 -5.49 -6.41
N ARG A 55 -9.53 -4.73 -6.27
CA ARG A 55 -9.44 -3.27 -6.10
C ARG A 55 -8.75 -2.87 -4.79
N VAL A 56 -9.07 -3.54 -3.68
CA VAL A 56 -8.40 -3.29 -2.39
C VAL A 56 -6.91 -3.62 -2.47
N GLU A 57 -6.57 -4.75 -3.08
CA GLU A 57 -5.18 -5.18 -3.29
C GLU A 57 -4.39 -4.14 -4.11
N CYS A 58 -4.86 -3.81 -5.31
CA CYS A 58 -4.11 -2.92 -6.20
C CYS A 58 -4.06 -1.46 -5.74
N VAL A 59 -5.12 -0.94 -5.13
CA VAL A 59 -5.22 0.52 -4.84
C VAL A 59 -4.65 0.88 -3.47
N LEU A 60 -4.70 -0.04 -2.51
CA LEU A 60 -4.23 0.23 -1.15
C LEU A 60 -3.03 -0.62 -0.76
N ILE A 61 -3.08 -1.93 -0.99
CA ILE A 61 -2.01 -2.82 -0.52
C ILE A 61 -0.73 -2.54 -1.31
N ASP A 62 -0.81 -2.50 -2.64
CA ASP A 62 0.35 -2.21 -3.47
C ASP A 62 0.93 -0.82 -3.19
N TRP A 63 0.05 0.20 -3.09
CA TRP A 63 0.45 1.56 -2.75
C TRP A 63 1.14 1.64 -1.38
N LEU A 64 0.56 1.04 -0.32
CA LEU A 64 1.16 1.00 1.01
C LEU A 64 2.51 0.26 0.99
N SER A 65 2.59 -0.83 0.24
CA SER A 65 3.83 -1.61 0.09
C SER A 65 4.93 -0.76 -0.52
N GLU A 66 4.63 -0.03 -1.60
CA GLU A 66 5.59 0.87 -2.25
C GLU A 66 6.01 2.01 -1.30
N PHE A 67 5.04 2.65 -0.64
CA PHE A 67 5.29 3.72 0.31
C PHE A 67 6.20 3.29 1.47
N ILE A 68 5.97 2.11 2.04
CA ILE A 68 6.77 1.58 3.15
C ILE A 68 8.16 1.12 2.69
N ASN A 69 8.24 0.44 1.55
CA ASN A 69 9.47 -0.21 1.12
C ASN A 69 10.40 0.72 0.34
N ILE A 70 9.87 1.78 -0.28
CA ILE A 70 10.63 2.71 -1.10
C ILE A 70 10.71 4.08 -0.41
N ASP A 71 9.60 4.80 -0.28
CA ASP A 71 9.61 6.19 0.20
C ASP A 71 10.15 6.30 1.63
N MET A 72 9.65 5.46 2.53
CA MET A 72 10.08 5.45 3.93
C MET A 72 11.54 5.02 4.09
N GLN A 73 12.01 4.06 3.28
CA GLN A 73 13.42 3.63 3.32
C GLN A 73 14.35 4.72 2.77
N ASN A 74 13.94 5.40 1.70
CA ASN A 74 14.69 6.53 1.15
C ASN A 74 14.81 7.68 2.15
N ALA A 75 13.74 8.01 2.89
CA ALA A 75 13.79 9.03 3.94
C ALA A 75 14.68 8.61 5.11
N LYS A 76 14.66 7.34 5.53
CA LYS A 76 15.58 6.80 6.55
C LYS A 76 17.04 6.90 6.13
N GLU A 77 17.34 6.56 4.89
CA GLU A 77 18.70 6.66 4.34
C GLU A 77 19.13 8.13 4.20
N SER A 78 18.24 9.02 3.77
CA SER A 78 18.49 10.47 3.75
C SER A 78 18.81 11.00 5.15
N ARG A 79 18.06 10.55 6.17
CA ARG A 79 18.32 10.89 7.57
C ARG A 79 19.68 10.39 8.04
N ARG A 80 20.05 9.15 7.73
CA ARG A 80 21.36 8.59 8.07
C ARG A 80 22.51 9.40 7.45
N ARG A 81 22.36 9.84 6.21
CA ARG A 81 23.36 10.69 5.52
C ARG A 81 23.47 12.06 6.18
N PHE A 82 22.34 12.65 6.55
CA PHE A 82 22.30 13.89 7.31
C PHE A 82 23.05 13.75 8.64
N ASP A 83 22.69 12.77 9.46
CA ASP A 83 23.33 12.55 10.77
C ASP A 83 24.85 12.34 10.63
N LYS A 84 25.28 11.57 9.61
CA LYS A 84 26.72 11.36 9.33
C LYS A 84 27.42 12.66 8.93
N SER A 85 26.83 13.44 8.03
CA SER A 85 27.45 14.69 7.56
C SER A 85 27.49 15.77 8.65
N MET A 86 26.48 15.79 9.53
CA MET A 86 26.42 16.65 10.71
C MET A 86 27.59 16.35 11.65
N GLN A 87 27.82 15.07 11.98
CA GLN A 87 28.95 14.67 12.81
C GLN A 87 30.31 15.05 12.19
N LEU A 88 30.48 14.86 10.87
CA LEU A 88 31.71 15.24 10.18
C LEU A 88 31.94 16.75 10.18
N TYR A 89 30.89 17.54 9.99
CA TYR A 89 30.96 18.99 10.07
C TYR A 89 31.32 19.47 11.47
N ASP A 90 30.70 18.91 12.51
CA ASP A 90 31.02 19.22 13.91
C ASP A 90 32.49 18.90 14.25
N GLN A 91 33.01 17.75 13.78
CA GLN A 91 34.42 17.40 13.95
C GLN A 91 35.38 18.37 13.23
N SER A 92 35.06 18.78 12.00
CA SER A 92 35.87 19.76 11.27
C SER A 92 35.84 21.14 11.95
N ARG A 93 34.68 21.55 12.46
CA ARG A 93 34.54 22.79 13.24
C ARG A 93 35.37 22.75 14.51
N GLU A 94 35.33 21.66 15.26
CA GLU A 94 36.11 21.51 16.49
C GLU A 94 37.62 21.61 16.21
N LYS A 95 38.10 20.92 15.18
CA LYS A 95 39.50 21.01 14.74
C LYS A 95 39.89 22.44 14.38
N PHE A 96 39.08 23.12 13.57
CA PHE A 96 39.34 24.50 13.14
C PHE A 96 39.35 25.49 14.31
N VAL A 97 38.39 25.38 15.23
CA VAL A 97 38.32 26.24 16.43
C VAL A 97 39.47 25.98 17.40
N SER A 98 40.04 24.77 17.41
CA SER A 98 41.17 24.40 18.27
C SER A 98 42.54 24.90 17.79
N LEU A 99 42.59 25.61 16.66
CA LEU A 99 43.82 26.16 16.09
C LEU A 99 44.55 27.09 17.08
N LYS A 100 45.87 26.93 17.18
CA LYS A 100 46.73 27.78 18.00
C LYS A 100 47.31 28.93 17.17
N LYS A 101 47.65 30.05 17.82
CA LYS A 101 48.24 31.23 17.16
C LYS A 101 49.53 30.97 16.37
N ASN A 102 50.24 29.87 16.66
CA ASN A 102 51.48 29.47 16.01
C ASN A 102 51.30 28.31 15.02
N THR A 103 50.06 28.00 14.63
CA THR A 103 49.83 26.94 13.63
C THR A 103 50.35 27.39 12.27
N PRO A 104 51.10 26.54 11.55
CA PRO A 104 51.55 26.80 10.18
C PRO A 104 50.39 27.16 9.24
N GLU A 105 50.61 28.12 8.35
CA GLU A 105 49.57 28.70 7.47
C GLU A 105 49.02 27.67 6.47
N ASP A 106 49.85 26.74 6.01
CA ASP A 106 49.46 25.60 5.16
C ASP A 106 48.45 24.68 5.87
N ILE A 107 48.68 24.38 7.15
CA ILE A 107 47.76 23.57 7.97
C ILE A 107 46.44 24.31 8.21
N VAL A 108 46.50 25.64 8.41
CA VAL A 108 45.28 26.46 8.57
C VAL A 108 44.44 26.41 7.29
N ALA A 109 45.07 26.57 6.12
CA ALA A 109 44.38 26.51 4.84
C ALA A 109 43.74 25.13 4.57
N GLU A 110 44.44 24.04 4.88
CA GLU A 110 43.90 22.68 4.75
C GLU A 110 42.66 22.46 5.64
N LEU A 111 42.71 22.93 6.90
CA LEU A 111 41.59 22.80 7.83
C LEU A 111 40.42 23.70 7.44
N GLU A 112 40.67 24.88 6.89
CA GLU A 112 39.64 25.76 6.35
C GLU A 112 38.91 25.12 5.16
N GLU A 113 39.67 24.53 4.23
CA GLU A 113 39.11 23.81 3.09
C GLU A 113 38.26 22.61 3.56
N GLY A 114 38.78 21.80 4.49
CA GLY A 114 38.04 20.69 5.09
C GLY A 114 36.76 21.11 5.80
N LEU A 115 36.80 22.25 6.50
CA LEU A 115 35.63 22.86 7.13
C LEU A 115 34.58 23.26 6.10
N GLN A 116 34.98 23.94 5.03
CA GLN A 116 34.06 24.39 3.98
C GLN A 116 33.44 23.21 3.21
N ASN A 117 34.23 22.18 2.91
CA ASN A 117 33.76 20.96 2.26
C ASN A 117 32.74 20.20 3.13
N SER A 118 33.04 20.02 4.42
CA SER A 118 32.13 19.34 5.35
C SER A 118 30.85 20.14 5.60
N LYS A 119 30.92 21.48 5.65
CA LYS A 119 29.75 22.37 5.70
C LYS A 119 28.85 22.20 4.49
N SER A 120 29.40 22.23 3.28
CA SER A 120 28.64 22.06 2.04
C SER A 120 27.94 20.69 2.00
N SER A 121 28.62 19.63 2.43
CA SER A 121 28.05 18.29 2.53
C SER A 121 26.90 18.21 3.54
N PHE A 122 27.05 18.85 4.70
CA PHE A 122 26.01 18.97 5.71
C PHE A 122 24.77 19.69 5.16
N GLU A 123 24.94 20.88 4.58
CA GLU A 123 23.83 21.65 4.01
C GLU A 123 23.09 20.89 2.89
N LYS A 124 23.85 20.23 2.00
CA LYS A 124 23.26 19.39 0.94
C LYS A 124 22.43 18.24 1.52
N SER A 125 22.96 17.53 2.50
CA SER A 125 22.25 16.42 3.13
C SER A 125 21.01 16.88 3.91
N HIS A 126 21.08 18.06 4.54
CA HIS A 126 19.96 18.69 5.23
C HIS A 126 18.82 19.00 4.26
N PHE A 127 19.14 19.63 3.12
CA PHE A 127 18.15 19.90 2.07
C PHE A 127 17.52 18.61 1.55
N ASN A 128 18.33 17.57 1.30
CA ASN A 128 17.83 16.28 0.85
C ASN A 128 16.87 15.64 1.86
N LEU A 129 17.18 15.71 3.16
CA LEU A 129 16.31 15.19 4.21
C LEU A 129 14.98 15.94 4.27
N VAL A 130 15.02 17.28 4.27
CA VAL A 130 13.82 18.12 4.26
C VAL A 130 12.95 17.80 3.04
N HIS A 131 13.56 17.67 1.86
CA HIS A 131 12.85 17.30 0.64
C HIS A 131 12.19 15.91 0.75
N SER A 132 12.92 14.89 1.22
CA SER A 132 12.36 13.55 1.42
C SER A 132 11.19 13.54 2.41
N LEU A 133 11.29 14.28 3.52
CA LEU A 133 10.22 14.38 4.52
C LEU A 133 9.00 15.11 3.96
N MET A 134 9.20 16.18 3.19
CA MET A 134 8.11 16.91 2.55
C MET A 134 7.34 16.01 1.57
N ASN A 135 8.05 15.23 0.75
CA ASN A 135 7.41 14.30 -0.18
C ASN A 135 6.56 13.25 0.57
N ILE A 136 7.07 12.70 1.69
CA ILE A 136 6.29 11.78 2.54
C ILE A 136 5.00 12.43 3.04
N GLU A 137 5.07 13.67 3.55
CA GLU A 137 3.89 14.37 4.05
C GLU A 137 2.85 14.63 2.96
N VAL A 138 3.29 15.01 1.76
CA VAL A 138 2.40 15.20 0.60
C VAL A 138 1.72 13.90 0.21
N LYS A 139 2.48 12.81 0.04
CA LYS A 139 1.93 11.48 -0.32
C LYS A 139 0.91 10.98 0.72
N LYS A 140 1.25 11.07 2.00
CA LYS A 140 0.36 10.69 3.11
C LYS A 140 -0.93 11.51 3.12
N LYS A 141 -0.89 12.78 2.71
CA LYS A 141 -2.08 13.65 2.71
C LYS A 141 -2.99 13.40 1.51
N TYR A 142 -2.43 13.25 0.31
CA TYR A 142 -3.21 13.21 -0.93
C TYR A 142 -3.43 11.80 -1.44
N GLU A 143 -2.36 11.03 -1.65
CA GLU A 143 -2.45 9.69 -2.24
C GLU A 143 -3.19 8.73 -1.30
N PHE A 144 -2.96 8.81 0.01
CA PHE A 144 -3.71 8.00 0.97
C PHE A 144 -5.22 8.25 0.92
N LEU A 145 -5.63 9.52 0.87
CA LEU A 145 -7.04 9.90 0.84
C LEU A 145 -7.69 9.46 -0.47
N GLU A 146 -6.96 9.57 -1.58
CA GLU A 146 -7.38 9.07 -2.89
C GLU A 146 -7.58 7.54 -2.86
N SER A 147 -6.61 6.78 -2.33
CA SER A 147 -6.72 5.33 -2.18
C SER A 147 -7.94 4.93 -1.34
N ILE A 148 -8.17 5.59 -0.20
CA ILE A 148 -9.35 5.32 0.65
C ILE A 148 -10.64 5.66 -0.07
N SER A 149 -10.70 6.78 -0.80
CA SER A 149 -11.88 7.18 -1.55
C SER A 149 -12.22 6.17 -2.65
N ALA A 150 -11.21 5.71 -3.38
CA ALA A 150 -11.37 4.68 -4.42
C ALA A 150 -11.84 3.33 -3.87
N ILE A 151 -11.37 2.94 -2.68
CA ILE A 151 -11.86 1.74 -1.99
C ILE A 151 -13.30 1.88 -1.56
N MET A 152 -13.69 3.04 -0.99
CA MET A 152 -15.08 3.28 -0.60
C MET A 152 -16.01 3.21 -1.81
N ASP A 153 -15.61 3.78 -2.94
CA ASP A 153 -16.33 3.69 -4.21
C ASP A 153 -16.42 2.24 -4.72
N ALA A 154 -15.35 1.44 -4.60
CA ALA A 154 -15.39 0.00 -4.89
C ALA A 154 -16.36 -0.78 -3.98
N HIS A 155 -16.39 -0.48 -2.68
CA HIS A 155 -17.35 -1.07 -1.74
C HIS A 155 -18.79 -0.69 -2.07
N LEU A 156 -19.06 0.60 -2.33
CA LEU A 156 -20.40 1.06 -2.71
C LEU A 156 -20.90 0.34 -3.96
N ARG A 157 -20.04 0.17 -4.97
CA ARG A 157 -20.36 -0.61 -6.16
C ARG A 157 -20.65 -2.07 -5.84
N TYR A 158 -19.82 -2.73 -5.04
CA TYR A 158 -20.05 -4.11 -4.63
C TYR A 158 -21.41 -4.29 -3.95
N PHE A 159 -21.75 -3.43 -2.98
CA PHE A 159 -23.04 -3.51 -2.29
C PHE A 159 -24.21 -3.22 -3.20
N LYS A 160 -24.09 -2.23 -4.10
CA LYS A 160 -25.14 -1.90 -5.06
C LYS A 160 -25.41 -3.07 -6.02
N LEU A 161 -24.36 -3.63 -6.61
CA LEU A 161 -24.47 -4.79 -7.50
C LEU A 161 -25.05 -6.01 -6.78
N GLY A 162 -24.60 -6.29 -5.55
CA GLY A 162 -25.13 -7.38 -4.74
C GLY A 162 -26.59 -7.19 -4.36
N TYR A 163 -27.00 -5.97 -3.99
CA TYR A 163 -28.40 -5.64 -3.71
C TYR A 163 -29.28 -5.82 -4.95
N ASP A 164 -28.84 -5.30 -6.10
CA ASP A 164 -29.61 -5.39 -7.36
C ASP A 164 -29.75 -6.85 -7.81
N LEU A 165 -28.71 -7.67 -7.62
CA LEU A 165 -28.72 -9.10 -7.92
C LEU A 165 -29.66 -9.87 -6.99
N LEU A 166 -29.57 -9.66 -5.68
CA LEU A 166 -30.38 -10.39 -4.70
C LEU A 166 -31.84 -9.95 -4.70
N SER A 167 -32.13 -8.69 -5.02
CA SER A 167 -33.52 -8.21 -5.17
C SER A 167 -34.25 -8.93 -6.30
N GLN A 168 -33.54 -9.34 -7.37
CA GLN A 168 -34.13 -10.15 -8.44
C GLN A 168 -34.50 -11.57 -7.99
N MET A 169 -33.98 -12.02 -6.84
CA MET A 169 -34.25 -13.35 -6.29
C MET A 169 -35.51 -13.39 -5.42
N GLU A 170 -36.02 -12.23 -4.97
CA GLU A 170 -37.20 -12.12 -4.09
C GLU A 170 -38.41 -12.95 -4.56
N PRO A 171 -38.79 -12.97 -5.86
CA PRO A 171 -39.93 -13.76 -6.33
C PRO A 171 -39.81 -15.28 -6.15
N TYR A 172 -38.62 -15.79 -5.84
CA TYR A 172 -38.35 -17.22 -5.66
C TYR A 172 -38.21 -17.62 -4.18
N ILE A 173 -38.40 -16.69 -3.24
CA ILE A 173 -38.28 -16.90 -1.79
C ILE A 173 -39.67 -16.97 -1.15
N HIS A 174 -40.56 -17.82 -1.66
CA HIS A 174 -41.90 -18.03 -1.09
C HIS A 174 -42.38 -19.47 -1.31
#